data_AF-A0A523JV43-F1
#
_entry.id   AF-A0A523JV43-F1
#
_cell.length_a   1.000
_cell.length_b   1.000
_cell.length_c   1.000
_cell.angle_alpha   90.00
_cell.angle_beta   90.00
_cell.angle_gamma   90.00
#
_symmetry.space_group_name_H-M   'P 1'
#
loop_
_entity.id
_entity.type
_entity.pdbx_description
1 polymer ?
#
loop_
_entity_poly.entity_id
_entity_poly.type
_entity_poly.pdbx_seq_one_letter_code
_entity_poly.pdbx_strand_id
1 'polypeptide(L)' 'MTGSRMTGQLLRQLRRTGGKLGIVTMCVGGGMGAAGLFEVC' A
#
# COMPACT_ATOMS: atom_id res chain seq x y z
N MET A 1 -8.21 -0.02 -9.70
CA MET A 1 -7.22 -1.00 -10.21
C MET A 1 -5.78 -0.67 -9.76
N THR A 2 -5.31 0.58 -9.84
CA THR A 2 -3.94 0.99 -9.40
C THR A 2 -3.70 0.84 -7.89
N GLY A 3 -4.64 1.25 -7.04
CA GLY A 3 -4.52 1.09 -5.58
C GLY A 3 -4.29 -0.37 -5.17
N SER A 4 -5.07 -1.30 -5.73
CA SER A 4 -4.90 -2.74 -5.51
C SER A 4 -3.53 -3.26 -5.95
N ARG A 5 -2.98 -2.76 -7.06
CA ARG A 5 -1.60 -3.10 -7.50
C ARG A 5 -0.55 -2.56 -6.53
N MET A 6 -0.70 -1.33 -6.05
CA MET A 6 0.21 -0.72 -5.07
C MET A 6 0.21 -1.50 -3.76
N THR A 7 -0.96 -1.85 -3.23
CA THR A 7 -1.09 -2.70 -2.04
C THR A 7 -0.49 -4.09 -2.26
N GLY A 8 -0.80 -4.75 -3.38
CA GLY A 8 -0.23 -6.07 -3.69
C GLY A 8 1.29 -6.06 -3.85
N GLN A 9 1.86 -4.97 -4.37
CA GLN A 9 3.31 -4.77 -4.45
C GLN A 9 3.93 -4.51 -3.09
N LEU A 10 3.30 -3.66 -2.27
CA LEU A 10 3.74 -3.39 -0.90
C LEU A 10 3.83 -4.69 -0.08
N LEU A 11 2.75 -5.48 -0.05
CA LEU A 11 2.70 -6.72 0.73
C LEU A 11 3.76 -7.75 0.29
N ARG A 12 4.00 -7.87 -1.03
CA ARG A 12 5.07 -8.73 -1.56
C ARG A 12 6.46 -8.23 -1.18
N GLN A 13 6.70 -6.92 -1.23
CA GLN A 13 7.98 -6.33 -0.84
C GLN A 13 8.22 -6.49 0.66
N LEU A 14 7.23 -6.20 1.50
CA LEU A 14 7.30 -6.39 2.96
C LEU A 14 7.66 -7.84 3.32
N ARG A 15 7.00 -8.83 2.70
CA ARG A 15 7.37 -10.25 2.88
C ARG A 15 8.80 -10.55 2.45
N ARG A 16 9.27 -9.99 1.33
CA ARG A 16 10.61 -10.23 0.79
C ARG A 16 11.71 -9.60 1.66
N THR A 17 11.46 -8.44 2.24
CA THR A 17 12.46 -7.69 3.04
C THR A 17 12.32 -7.93 4.54
N GLY A 18 11.38 -8.78 4.98
CA GLY A 18 11.07 -8.97 6.40
C GLY A 18 10.49 -7.72 7.08
N GLY A 19 9.88 -6.82 6.31
CA GLY A 19 9.25 -5.61 6.83
C GLY A 19 7.89 -5.92 7.46
N LYS A 20 7.62 -5.33 8.64
CA LYS A 20 6.37 -5.53 9.37
C LYS A 20 5.26 -4.56 8.99
N LEU A 21 5.60 -3.30 8.76
CA LEU A 21 4.64 -2.23 8.51
C LEU A 21 4.93 -1.55 7.17
N GLY A 22 3.87 -1.21 6.44
CA GLY A 22 3.97 -0.40 5.24
C GLY A 22 2.70 0.39 4.97
N ILE A 23 2.84 1.48 4.24
CA ILE A 23 1.75 2.38 3.90
C ILE A 23 1.62 2.51 2.39
N VAL A 24 0.39 2.59 1.91
CA VAL A 24 0.07 3.03 0.54
C VAL A 24 -0.68 4.34 0.63
N THR A 25 -0.26 5.34 -0.15
CA THR A 25 -0.99 6.60 -0.31
C THR A 25 -1.18 6.88 -1.79
N MET A 26 -2.30 7.52 -2.13
CA MET A 26 -2.64 7.85 -3.51
C MET A 26 -3.60 9.03 -3.59
N CYS A 27 -3.45 9.83 -4.65
CA CYS A 27 -4.42 10.84 -5.02
C CYS A 27 -5.62 10.21 -5.71
N VAL A 28 -6.79 10.84 -5.54
CA VAL A 28 -8.03 10.49 -6.22
C VAL A 28 -8.57 11.76 -6.86
N GLY A 29 -8.99 11.67 -8.12
CA GLY A 29 -9.55 12.82 -8.86
C GLY A 29 -10.70 13.48 -8.10
N GLY A 30 -10.84 14.80 -8.23
CA GLY A 30 -11.83 15.57 -7.47
C GLY A 30 -11.32 16.09 -6.11
N GLY A 31 -10.01 16.13 -5.89
CA GLY A 31 -9.41 16.71 -4.68
C GLY A 31 -9.42 15.79 -3.45
N MET A 32 -9.51 14.48 -3.66
CA MET A 32 -9.53 13.47 -2.59
C MET A 32 -8.19 12.73 -2.50
N GLY A 33 -7.95 12.12 -1.34
CA GLY A 33 -6.81 11.24 -1.11
C GLY A 33 -7.24 9.99 -0.35
N ALA A 34 -6.51 8.90 -0.56
CA ALA A 34 -6.68 7.66 0.17
C ALA A 34 -5.34 7.18 0.72
N ALA A 35 -5.36 6.68 1.95
CA ALA A 35 -4.21 6.08 2.61
C ALA A 35 -4.62 4.76 3.27
N GLY A 36 -3.74 3.75 3.18
CA GLY A 36 -3.92 2.46 3.83
C GLY A 36 -2.63 2.02 4.50
N LEU A 37 -2.69 1.75 5.80
CA LEU A 37 -1.62 1.15 6.58
C LEU A 37 -1.83 -0.37 6.62
N PHE A 38 -0.76 -1.11 6.34
CA PHE A 38 -0.78 -2.58 6.29
C PHE A 38 0.31 -3.14 7.18
N GLU A 39 -0.07 -4.11 7.99
CA GLU A 39 0.84 -4.96 8.75
C GLU A 39 0.97 -6.32 8.05
N VAL A 40 2.19 -6.84 7.97
CA VAL A 40 2.49 -8.15 7.41
C VAL A 40 3.06 -9.02 8.52
N CYS A 41 2.32 -10.08 8.84
CA CYS A 41 2.76 -11.18 9.70
C CYS A 41 3.66 -12.15 8.94
#